data_AF-A0A842ZWS3-F1
#
_entry.id   AF-A0A842ZWS3-F1
#
_cell.length_a   1.000
_cell.length_b   1.000
_cell.length_c   1.000
_cell.angle_alpha   90.00
_cell.angle_beta   90.00
_cell.angle_gamma   90.00
#
_symmetry.space_group_name_H-M   'P 1'
#
loop_
_entity.id
_entity.type
_entity.pdbx_description
1 polymer ?
#
loop_
_entity_poly.entity_id
_entity_poly.type
_entity_poly.pdbx_seq_one_letter_code
_entity_poly.pdbx_strand_id
1 'polypeptide(L)'
;MEEKTRCNNRIQAFLDRNGIIIPDQEAFSKKWRHQLLQYIGSGDVSLELRYEYDHFIYLEKQAEHLDREISGYTMKHWKNEYRLIQSITGFGPVLSCYVIAHILPITRFSSTRKLRRYAGVVPAFHESGDKKSKGHIPKTSSRKHLRWA
;
A
#
# COMPACT_ATOMS: atom_id res chain seq x y z
N MET A 1 -0.47 -7.21 4.34
CA MET A 1 -0.57 -6.03 5.23
C MET A 1 -1.18 -6.39 6.57
N GLU A 2 -2.25 -7.18 6.61
CA GLU A 2 -2.93 -7.57 7.85
C GLU A 2 -2.00 -8.19 8.91
N GLU A 3 -1.11 -9.11 8.52
CA GLU A 3 -0.22 -9.76 9.50
C GLU A 3 0.79 -8.81 10.13
N LYS A 4 1.34 -7.85 9.37
CA LYS A 4 2.25 -6.83 9.91
C LYS A 4 1.55 -5.99 10.98
N THR A 5 0.30 -5.59 10.71
CA THR A 5 -0.54 -4.88 11.68
C THR A 5 -0.85 -5.75 12.89
N ARG A 6 -1.10 -7.05 12.71
CA ARG A 6 -1.29 -7.99 13.83
C ARG A 6 -0.05 -8.11 14.70
N CYS A 7 1.14 -8.25 14.11
CA CYS A 7 2.41 -8.28 14.87
C CYS A 7 2.59 -6.98 15.67
N ASN A 8 2.34 -5.84 15.04
CA ASN A 8 2.37 -4.53 15.71
C ASN A 8 1.42 -4.51 16.93
N ASN A 9 0.16 -4.92 16.75
CA ASN A 9 -0.81 -4.94 17.83
C ASN A 9 -0.43 -5.92 18.96
N ARG A 10 0.13 -7.08 18.63
CA ARG A 10 0.61 -8.06 19.63
C ARG A 10 1.79 -7.50 20.44
N ILE A 11 2.73 -6.84 19.77
CA ILE A 11 3.86 -6.19 20.43
C ILE A 11 3.38 -5.10 21.39
N GLN A 12 2.48 -4.22 20.94
CA GLN A 12 1.90 -3.20 21.82
C GLN A 12 1.16 -3.82 23.01
N ALA A 13 0.29 -4.81 22.77
CA ALA A 13 -0.43 -5.49 23.85
C ALA A 13 0.50 -6.22 24.84
N PHE A 14 1.62 -6.77 24.37
CA PHE A 14 2.64 -7.37 25.22
C PHE A 14 3.25 -6.30 26.14
N LEU A 15 3.65 -5.15 25.59
CA LEU A 15 4.25 -4.06 26.36
C LEU A 15 3.28 -3.55 27.43
N ASP A 16 2.02 -3.32 27.06
CA ASP A 16 0.97 -2.86 27.97
C ASP A 16 0.72 -3.85 29.12
N ARG A 17 0.60 -5.15 28.81
CA ARG A 17 0.35 -6.20 29.82
C ARG A 17 1.48 -6.30 30.85
N ASN A 18 2.72 -6.05 30.43
CA ASN A 18 3.90 -6.12 31.29
C ASN A 18 4.26 -4.77 31.92
N GLY A 19 3.45 -3.73 31.73
CA GLY A 19 3.68 -2.39 32.29
C GLY A 19 4.91 -1.68 31.73
N ILE A 20 5.37 -2.07 30.52
CA ILE A 20 6.54 -1.49 29.88
C ILE A 20 6.12 -0.22 29.13
N ILE A 21 6.57 0.93 29.62
CA ILE A 21 6.20 2.22 29.03
C ILE A 21 7.24 2.59 27.97
N ILE A 22 6.82 2.59 26.71
CA ILE A 22 7.57 3.25 25.63
C ILE A 22 7.07 4.70 25.54
N PRO A 23 7.96 5.70 25.49
CA PRO A 23 7.57 7.12 25.47
C PRO A 23 6.47 7.43 24.45
N ASP A 24 5.55 8.31 24.82
CA ASP A 24 4.37 8.68 24.02
C ASP A 24 4.77 9.21 22.64
N GLN A 25 4.71 8.29 21.67
CA GLN A 25 5.06 8.49 20.29
C GLN A 25 4.20 7.57 19.45
N GLU A 26 4.01 7.92 18.18
CA GLU A 26 3.33 7.05 17.23
C GLU A 26 3.99 5.67 17.19
N ALA A 27 3.21 4.63 17.49
CA ALA A 27 3.68 3.25 17.55
C ALA A 27 4.37 2.85 16.23
N PHE A 28 5.51 2.18 16.32
CA PHE A 28 6.35 1.78 15.19
C PHE A 28 6.91 2.93 14.34
N SER A 29 6.83 4.18 14.79
CA SER A 29 7.67 5.26 14.26
C SER A 29 9.16 4.95 14.46
N LYS A 30 10.04 5.63 13.71
CA LYS A 30 11.50 5.40 13.78
C LYS A 30 12.04 5.51 15.22
N LYS A 31 11.58 6.53 15.95
CA LYS A 31 12.00 6.78 17.34
C LYS A 31 11.40 5.73 18.29
N TRP A 32 10.13 5.36 18.12
CA TRP A 32 9.48 4.30 18.91
C TRP A 32 10.18 2.95 18.74
N ARG A 33 10.50 2.56 17.50
CA ARG A 33 11.25 1.32 17.20
C ARG A 33 12.63 1.32 17.82
N HIS A 34 13.30 2.47 17.85
CA HIS A 34 14.61 2.59 18.49
C HIS A 34 14.53 2.29 20.00
N GLN A 35 13.51 2.81 20.68
CA GLN A 35 13.26 2.53 22.10
C GLN A 35 12.91 1.06 22.33
N LEU A 36 12.03 0.48 21.49
CA LEU A 36 11.73 -0.95 21.56
C LEU A 36 12.99 -1.80 21.38
N LEU A 37 13.88 -1.46 20.46
CA LEU A 37 15.14 -2.15 20.25
C LEU A 37 16.09 -2.02 21.44
N GLN A 38 16.15 -0.86 22.11
CA GLN A 38 16.93 -0.69 23.33
C GLN A 38 16.42 -1.62 24.44
N TYR A 39 15.09 -1.71 24.60
CA TYR A 39 14.46 -2.63 25.54
C TYR A 39 14.74 -4.10 25.16
N ILE A 40 14.61 -4.47 23.89
CA ILE A 40 14.93 -5.83 23.43
C ILE A 40 16.44 -6.14 23.63
N GLY A 41 17.29 -5.12 23.60
CA GLY A 41 18.74 -5.24 23.78
C GLY A 41 19.19 -5.35 25.25
N SER A 42 18.33 -5.08 26.23
CA SER A 42 18.73 -5.04 27.65
C SER A 42 18.86 -6.41 28.33
N GLY A 43 18.63 -7.51 27.61
CA GLY A 43 18.90 -8.89 28.06
C GLY A 43 17.72 -9.62 28.71
N ASP A 44 16.85 -8.91 29.43
CA ASP A 44 15.65 -9.47 30.07
C ASP A 44 14.40 -9.33 29.18
N VAL A 45 14.35 -10.09 28.09
CA VAL A 45 13.24 -10.04 27.13
C VAL A 45 12.54 -11.38 27.04
N SER A 46 11.21 -11.36 27.08
CA SER A 46 10.43 -12.56 26.84
C SER A 46 10.69 -13.12 25.43
N LEU A 47 10.70 -14.45 25.32
CA LEU A 47 10.77 -15.13 24.02
C LEU A 47 9.60 -14.71 23.11
N GLU A 48 8.43 -14.45 23.68
CA GLU A 48 7.24 -13.98 22.98
C GLU A 48 7.49 -12.64 22.25
N LEU A 49 7.97 -11.62 22.96
CA LEU A 49 8.22 -10.30 22.37
C LEU A 49 9.29 -10.37 21.29
N ARG A 50 10.36 -11.14 21.55
CA ARG A 50 11.44 -11.30 20.58
C ARG A 50 10.96 -12.00 19.31
N TYR A 51 10.16 -13.05 19.44
CA TYR A 51 9.55 -13.74 18.30
C TYR A 51 8.66 -12.80 17.47
N GLU A 52 7.76 -12.05 18.11
CA GLU A 52 6.86 -11.14 17.39
C GLU A 52 7.64 -10.03 16.66
N TYR A 53 8.69 -9.50 17.28
CA TYR A 53 9.53 -8.49 16.65
C TYR A 53 10.34 -9.05 15.47
N ASP A 54 10.94 -10.23 15.63
CA ASP A 54 11.68 -10.89 14.55
C ASP A 54 10.76 -11.23 13.37
N HIS A 55 9.52 -11.68 13.66
CA HIS A 55 8.51 -11.92 12.63
C HIS A 55 8.08 -10.63 11.93
N PHE A 56 7.90 -9.53 12.65
CA PHE A 56 7.63 -8.23 12.06
C PHE A 56 8.73 -7.80 11.08
N ILE A 57 10.01 -7.95 11.49
CA ILE A 57 11.17 -7.61 10.65
C ILE A 57 11.24 -8.52 9.41
N TYR A 58 10.95 -9.82 9.58
CA TYR A 58 10.87 -10.75 8.46
C TYR A 58 9.83 -10.27 7.42
N LEU A 59 8.62 -9.91 7.87
CA LEU A 59 7.56 -9.42 6.98
C LEU A 59 7.95 -8.12 6.25
N GLU A 60 8.66 -7.19 6.92
CA GLU A 60 9.19 -5.99 6.25
C GLU A 60 10.18 -6.34 5.15
N LYS A 61 11.14 -7.22 5.43
CA LYS A 61 12.13 -7.65 4.45
C LYS A 61 11.50 -8.36 3.25
N GLN A 62 10.48 -9.19 3.48
CA GLN A 62 9.74 -9.86 2.40
C GLN A 62 9.01 -8.84 1.52
N ALA A 63 8.36 -7.83 2.12
CA ALA A 63 7.69 -6.77 1.37
C ALA A 63 8.69 -6.00 0.50
N GLU A 64 9.82 -5.56 1.06
CA GLU A 64 10.87 -4.85 0.31
C GLU A 64 11.50 -5.70 -0.79
N HIS A 65 11.58 -7.02 -0.58
CA HIS A 65 12.07 -7.95 -1.60
C HIS A 65 11.10 -8.01 -2.79
N LEU A 66 9.80 -8.20 -2.52
CA LEU A 66 8.76 -8.25 -3.55
C LEU A 66 8.63 -6.91 -4.30
N ASP A 67 8.72 -5.79 -3.60
CA ASP A 67 8.68 -4.45 -4.23
C ASP A 67 9.82 -4.28 -5.23
N ARG A 68 11.03 -4.75 -4.90
CA ARG A 68 12.19 -4.73 -5.80
C ARG A 68 12.02 -5.69 -6.96
N GLU A 69 11.50 -6.89 -6.73
CA GLU A 69 11.27 -7.88 -7.77
C GLU A 69 10.26 -7.39 -8.81
N ILE A 70 9.12 -6.88 -8.37
CA ILE A 70 8.06 -6.35 -9.25
C ILE A 70 8.57 -5.12 -10.01
N SER A 71 9.31 -4.22 -9.35
CA SER A 71 9.92 -3.06 -10.00
C SER A 71 10.97 -3.46 -11.03
N GLY A 72 11.81 -4.45 -10.71
CA GLY A 72 12.82 -4.99 -11.62
C GLY A 72 12.21 -5.66 -12.85
N TYR A 73 11.19 -6.50 -12.65
CA TYR A 73 10.43 -7.12 -13.73
C TYR A 73 9.78 -6.06 -14.62
N THR A 74 9.12 -5.07 -14.02
CA THR A 74 8.45 -4.00 -14.78
C THR A 74 9.46 -3.15 -15.56
N MET A 75 10.59 -2.78 -14.96
CA MET A 75 11.64 -2.03 -15.67
C MET A 75 12.29 -2.83 -16.79
N LYS A 76 12.35 -4.16 -16.69
CA LYS A 76 12.89 -5.02 -17.75
C LYS A 76 11.96 -5.06 -18.97
N HIS A 77 10.64 -5.11 -18.75
CA HIS A 77 9.66 -5.34 -19.81
C HIS A 77 8.95 -4.07 -20.32
N TRP A 78 8.79 -3.04 -19.48
CA TRP A 78 8.05 -1.81 -19.76
C TRP A 78 8.78 -0.56 -19.24
N LYS A 79 10.08 -0.48 -19.53
CA LYS A 79 10.97 0.58 -19.05
C LYS A 79 10.46 1.99 -19.37
N ASN A 80 9.95 2.18 -20.59
CA ASN A 80 9.54 3.50 -21.07
C ASN A 80 8.25 3.93 -20.37
N GLU A 81 7.25 3.05 -20.31
CA GLU A 81 5.99 3.27 -19.62
C GLU A 81 6.19 3.49 -18.13
N TYR A 82 7.09 2.73 -17.50
CA TYR A 82 7.44 2.88 -16.09
C TYR A 82 8.02 4.27 -15.80
N ARG A 83 8.97 4.74 -16.62
CA ARG A 83 9.54 6.09 -16.48
C ARG A 83 8.52 7.19 -16.74
N LEU A 84 7.64 7.01 -17.72
CA LEU A 84 6.57 7.96 -18.02
C LEU A 84 5.61 8.09 -16.85
N ILE A 85 5.20 6.97 -16.24
CA ILE A 85 4.30 7.01 -15.08
C ILE A 85 5.00 7.61 -13.86
N GLN A 86 6.25 7.23 -13.58
CA GLN A 86 7.02 7.79 -12.47
C GLN A 86 7.30 9.30 -12.59
N SER A 87 7.19 9.87 -13.79
CA SER A 87 7.32 11.32 -13.97
C SER A 87 6.13 12.10 -13.39
N ILE A 88 5.01 11.42 -13.12
CA ILE A 88 3.83 12.01 -12.50
C ILE A 88 4.04 12.05 -10.98
N THR A 89 3.92 13.23 -10.39
CA THR A 89 4.02 13.41 -8.93
C THR A 89 3.01 12.52 -8.21
N GLY A 90 3.48 11.80 -7.17
CA GLY A 90 2.68 10.85 -6.40
C GLY A 90 2.78 9.39 -6.85
N PHE A 91 3.34 9.11 -8.04
CA PHE A 91 3.53 7.74 -8.52
C PHE A 91 4.87 7.15 -8.07
N GLY A 92 4.82 6.39 -6.97
CA GLY A 92 5.96 5.60 -6.49
C GLY A 92 6.26 4.36 -7.36
N PRO A 93 7.37 3.64 -7.08
CA PRO A 93 7.77 2.44 -7.83
C PRO A 93 6.68 1.36 -7.93
N VAL A 94 6.15 0.94 -6.79
CA VAL A 94 5.11 -0.11 -6.69
C VAL A 94 3.83 0.34 -7.41
N LEU A 95 3.43 1.59 -7.19
CA LEU A 95 2.24 2.16 -7.80
C LEU A 95 2.36 2.25 -9.33
N SER A 96 3.54 2.57 -9.83
CA SER A 96 3.81 2.58 -11.27
C SER A 96 3.69 1.17 -11.87
N CYS A 97 4.23 0.16 -11.19
CA CYS A 97 4.07 -1.24 -11.59
C CYS A 97 2.59 -1.67 -11.60
N TYR A 98 1.85 -1.26 -10.58
CA TYR A 98 0.43 -1.54 -10.45
C TYR A 98 -0.40 -0.97 -11.61
N VAL A 99 -0.17 0.30 -11.96
CA VAL A 99 -0.81 0.97 -13.11
C VAL A 99 -0.49 0.24 -14.41
N ILE A 100 0.78 -0.09 -14.64
CA ILE A 100 1.25 -0.82 -15.82
C ILE A 100 0.54 -2.16 -15.95
N ALA A 101 0.52 -2.95 -14.88
CA ALA A 101 -0.10 -4.28 -14.86
C ALA A 101 -1.60 -4.24 -15.19
N HIS A 102 -2.29 -3.14 -14.90
CA HIS A 102 -3.72 -3.02 -15.13
C HIS A 102 -4.12 -2.37 -16.45
N ILE A 103 -3.24 -1.55 -17.04
CA ILE A 103 -3.56 -0.71 -18.21
C ILE A 103 -2.87 -1.20 -19.47
N LEU A 104 -1.70 -1.83 -19.38
CA LEU A 104 -1.04 -2.33 -20.59
C LEU A 104 -1.70 -3.61 -21.15
N PRO A 105 -1.62 -3.83 -22.48
CA PRO A 105 -1.14 -2.87 -23.49
C PRO A 105 -2.13 -1.69 -23.65
N ILE A 106 -1.61 -0.47 -23.77
CA ILE A 106 -2.42 0.76 -23.79
C ILE A 106 -3.40 0.81 -24.99
N THR A 107 -3.05 0.11 -26.07
CA THR A 107 -3.82 0.01 -27.32
C THR A 107 -5.21 -0.63 -27.15
N ARG A 108 -5.45 -1.37 -26.06
CA ARG A 108 -6.79 -1.89 -25.74
C ARG A 108 -7.84 -0.79 -25.50
N PHE A 109 -7.40 0.45 -25.28
CA PHE A 109 -8.27 1.61 -25.12
C PHE A 109 -8.25 2.46 -26.38
N SER A 110 -9.39 2.49 -27.10
CA SER A 110 -9.55 3.33 -28.30
C SER A 110 -9.58 4.83 -28.01
N SER A 111 -9.66 5.25 -26.75
CA SER A 111 -9.55 6.66 -26.35
C SER A 111 -9.21 6.81 -24.87
N THR A 112 -8.65 7.98 -24.52
CA THR A 112 -8.40 8.38 -23.13
C THR A 112 -9.67 8.37 -22.28
N ARG A 113 -10.84 8.70 -22.88
CA ARG A 113 -12.15 8.60 -22.20
C ARG A 113 -12.46 7.17 -21.77
N LYS A 114 -12.17 6.18 -22.62
CA LYS A 114 -12.37 4.76 -22.28
C LYS A 114 -11.42 4.31 -21.18
N LEU A 115 -10.17 4.77 -21.18
CA LEU A 115 -9.23 4.50 -20.09
C LEU A 115 -9.71 5.11 -18.76
N ARG A 116 -10.12 6.38 -18.74
CA ARG A 116 -10.60 7.04 -17.51
C ARG A 116 -11.87 6.39 -16.97
N ARG A 117 -12.81 6.04 -17.85
CA ARG A 117 -14.00 5.24 -17.49
C ARG A 117 -13.59 3.87 -16.96
N TYR A 118 -12.55 3.28 -17.56
CA TYR A 118 -12.03 2.00 -17.14
C TYR A 118 -11.38 2.03 -15.74
N ALA A 119 -10.63 3.09 -15.43
CA ALA A 119 -10.06 3.32 -14.10
C ALA A 119 -11.13 3.67 -13.04
N GLY A 120 -12.35 3.99 -13.47
CA GLY A 120 -13.46 4.27 -12.58
C GLY A 120 -13.37 5.61 -11.86
N VAL A 121 -12.67 6.58 -12.46
CA VAL A 121 -12.50 7.96 -11.95
C VAL A 121 -13.45 8.95 -12.61
N VAL A 122 -14.32 8.50 -13.51
CA VAL A 122 -15.31 9.33 -14.20
C VAL A 122 -16.67 9.20 -13.51
N PRO A 123 -17.30 10.31 -13.06
CA PRO A 123 -18.64 10.27 -12.49
C PRO A 123 -19.68 9.89 -13.56
N ALA A 124 -20.67 9.11 -13.15
CA ALA A 124 -21.83 8.73 -13.96
C ALA A 124 -23.05 9.56 -13.56
N PHE A 125 -23.72 10.10 -14.56
CA PHE A 125 -24.97 10.84 -14.43
C PHE A 125 -26.10 10.02 -15.04
N HIS A 126 -27.28 10.10 -14.44
CA HIS A 126 -28.52 9.56 -14.99
C HIS A 126 -29.46 10.73 -15.24
N GLU A 127 -29.90 10.91 -16.48
CA GLU A 127 -30.87 11.92 -16.87
C GLU A 127 -32.08 11.19 -17.48
N SER A 128 -33.29 11.53 -17.03
CA SER A 128 -34.54 10.97 -17.56
C SER A 128 -35.63 12.04 -17.53
N GLY A 129 -36.14 12.44 -18.70
CA GLY A 129 -37.05 13.59 -18.81
C GLY A 129 -36.44 14.85 -18.19
N ASP A 130 -37.17 15.51 -17.29
CA ASP A 130 -36.72 16.71 -16.58
C ASP A 130 -35.87 16.43 -15.32
N LYS A 131 -35.57 15.16 -15.01
CA LYS A 131 -34.78 14.81 -13.83
C LYS A 131 -33.32 14.61 -14.18
N LYS A 132 -32.44 15.38 -13.54
CA LYS A 132 -30.98 15.24 -13.60
C LYS A 132 -30.41 14.79 -12.26
N SER A 133 -29.57 13.76 -12.28
CA SER A 133 -28.79 13.31 -11.13
C SER A 133 -27.60 14.24 -10.84
N LYS A 134 -27.23 14.38 -9.56
CA LYS A 134 -26.01 15.11 -9.13
C LYS A 134 -24.70 14.43 -9.57
N GLY A 135 -24.78 13.22 -10.13
CA GLY A 135 -23.62 12.42 -10.50
C GLY A 135 -23.08 11.62 -9.30
N HIS A 136 -22.51 10.46 -9.59
CA HIS A 136 -21.85 9.62 -8.58
C HIS A 136 -20.74 8.83 -9.24
N ILE A 137 -19.73 8.41 -8.47
CA ILE A 137 -18.76 7.44 -8.99
C ILE A 137 -19.43 6.05 -8.98
N PRO A 138 -19.74 5.47 -10.16
CA PRO A 138 -20.55 4.25 -10.24
C PRO A 138 -19.84 3.07 -9.59
N LYS A 139 -20.44 2.41 -8.60
CA LYS A 139 -19.81 1.27 -7.88
C LYS A 139 -19.49 0.06 -8.78
N THR A 140 -20.10 0.03 -9.96
CA THR A 140 -20.03 -1.05 -10.97
C THR A 140 -19.05 -0.77 -12.11
N SER A 141 -18.40 0.40 -12.20
CA SER A 141 -17.39 0.60 -13.25
C SER A 141 -16.19 -0.31 -13.02
N SER A 142 -15.54 -0.67 -14.12
CA SER A 142 -14.43 -1.62 -14.15
C SER A 142 -13.34 -1.26 -13.12
N ARG A 143 -12.94 -2.31 -12.39
CA ARG A 143 -11.79 -2.44 -11.48
C ARG A 143 -11.67 -1.36 -10.39
N LYS A 144 -12.27 -1.68 -9.23
CA LYS A 144 -12.00 -1.06 -7.91
C LYS A 144 -10.50 -0.78 -7.66
N HIS A 145 -9.66 -1.68 -8.16
CA HIS A 145 -8.21 -1.68 -8.11
C HIS A 145 -7.57 -0.34 -8.51
N LEU A 146 -7.94 0.28 -9.63
CA LEU A 146 -7.32 1.53 -10.10
C LEU A 146 -7.83 2.80 -9.43
N ARG A 147 -8.82 2.72 -8.52
CA ARG A 147 -9.33 3.91 -7.81
C ARG A 147 -8.51 4.27 -6.58
N TRP A 148 -7.88 3.26 -6.00
CA TRP A 148 -6.98 3.41 -4.86
C TRP A 148 -5.58 3.84 -5.31
N ALA A 149 -5.24 3.55 -6.57
CA ALA A 149 -3.98 3.91 -7.19
C ALA A 149 -3.87 5.42 -7.44
#